data_AF-A0A1L9B9Y4-F1
#
_entry.id   AF-A0A1L9B9Y4-F1
#
_cell.length_a   1.000
_cell.length_b   1.000
_cell.length_c   1.000
_cell.angle_alpha   90.00
_cell.angle_beta   90.00
_cell.angle_gamma   90.00
#
_symmetry.space_group_name_H-M   'P 1'
#
loop_
_entity.id
_entity.type
_entity.pdbx_description
1 polymer ?
#
loop_
_entity_poly.entity_id
_entity_poly.type
_entity_poly.pdbx_seq_one_letter_code
_entity_poly.pdbx_strand_id
1 'polypeptide(L)'
;MRRLVILSPHRPSRELLSRLLAEPDLRVIALSDADEVLDTLADEEPALVVVDARRPDEDHPLMLGLLKRRYPRQPLITLVPGRLRVFDGNEERVRDVQDGSAEGLHVLLGELQRATRDLLAQHLLRVLRPPTGEA
;
A
#
# COMPACT_ATOMS: atom_id res chain seq x y z
N MET A 1 -7.57 1.87 16.06
CA MET A 1 -6.43 2.56 15.41
C MET A 1 -6.29 1.98 14.02
N ARG A 2 -6.15 2.79 12.96
CA ARG A 2 -6.09 2.25 11.58
C ARG A 2 -4.76 1.53 11.38
N ARG A 3 -4.74 0.48 10.55
CA ARG A 3 -3.54 -0.29 10.23
C ARG A 3 -3.11 -0.05 8.79
N LEU A 4 -1.82 0.19 8.59
CA LEU A 4 -1.16 0.19 7.28
C LEU A 4 -0.10 -0.91 7.29
N VAL A 5 -0.17 -1.81 6.32
CA VAL A 5 0.82 -2.88 6.15
C VAL A 5 1.77 -2.52 5.01
N ILE A 6 3.07 -2.61 5.26
CA ILE A 6 4.12 -2.42 4.25
C ILE A 6 4.77 -3.77 4.00
N LEU A 7 4.80 -4.21 2.74
CA LEU A 7 5.63 -5.32 2.28
C LEU A 7 6.83 -4.74 1.54
N SER A 8 8.02 -4.91 2.09
CA SER A 8 9.26 -4.59 1.38
C SER A 8 10.37 -5.53 1.82
N PRO A 9 10.92 -6.36 0.93
CA PRO A 9 12.02 -7.27 1.27
C PRO A 9 13.32 -6.48 1.54
N HIS A 10 13.47 -5.32 0.90
CA HIS A 10 14.63 -4.45 1.07
C HIS A 10 14.56 -3.65 2.37
N ARG A 11 15.37 -4.05 3.38
CA ARG A 11 15.39 -3.42 4.72
C ARG A 11 15.48 -1.88 4.71
N PRO A 12 16.38 -1.22 3.95
CA PRO A 12 16.42 0.24 3.90
C PRO A 12 15.14 0.87 3.35
N SER A 13 14.53 0.25 2.33
CA SER A 13 13.26 0.74 1.79
C SER A 13 12.15 0.61 2.82
N ARG A 14 12.08 -0.54 3.49
CA ARG A 14 11.10 -0.82 4.53
C ARG A 14 11.15 0.23 5.65
N GLU A 15 12.35 0.51 6.17
CA GLU A 15 12.56 1.53 7.19
C GLU A 15 12.16 2.94 6.72
N LEU A 16 12.56 3.32 5.51
CA LEU A 16 12.19 4.62 4.92
C LEU A 16 10.68 4.76 4.81
N LEU A 17 10.00 3.75 4.25
CA LEU A 17 8.55 3.75 4.07
C LEU A 17 7.82 3.79 5.41
N SER A 18 8.30 3.05 6.42
CA SER A 18 7.73 3.09 7.77
C SER A 18 7.76 4.49 8.37
N ARG A 19 8.88 5.20 8.23
CA ARG A 19 9.02 6.58 8.73
C ARG A 19 8.22 7.59 7.92
N LEU A 20 8.23 7.44 6.59
CA LEU A 20 7.56 8.36 5.67
C LEU A 20 6.03 8.36 5.83
N LEU A 21 5.47 7.19 6.17
CA LEU A 21 4.03 6.95 6.28
C LEU A 21 3.54 6.94 7.73
N ALA A 22 4.41 7.19 8.71
CA ALA A 22 4.02 7.27 10.11
C ALA A 22 3.11 8.49 10.34
N GLU A 23 1.97 8.26 10.99
CA GLU A 23 0.99 9.28 11.38
C GLU A 23 0.48 8.94 12.80
N PRO A 24 0.06 9.93 13.63
CA PRO A 24 -0.30 9.69 15.04
C PRO A 24 -1.36 8.59 15.27
N ASP A 25 -2.34 8.47 14.37
CA ASP A 25 -3.48 7.53 14.49
C ASP A 25 -3.35 6.29 13.57
N LEU A 26 -2.14 6.04 13.06
CA LEU A 26 -1.86 4.97 12.12
C LEU A 26 -0.82 4.00 12.68
N ARG A 27 -1.22 2.75 12.86
CA ARG A 27 -0.29 1.65 13.15
C ARG A 27 0.36 1.20 11.84
N VAL A 28 1.64 1.52 11.66
CA VAL A 28 2.42 1.02 10.53
C VAL A 28 3.06 -0.32 10.91
N ILE A 29 2.74 -1.37 10.16
CA ILE A 29 3.30 -2.72 10.31
C ILE A 29 4.14 -2.99 9.06
N ALA A 30 5.44 -3.20 9.20
CA ALA A 30 6.33 -3.36 8.07
C ALA A 30 7.00 -4.73 8.08
N LEU A 31 6.71 -5.50 7.04
CA LEU A 31 7.06 -6.91 6.90
C LEU A 31 8.00 -7.08 5.70
N SER A 32 8.87 -8.08 5.78
CA SER A 32 9.72 -8.50 4.67
C SER A 32 9.17 -9.70 3.91
N ASP A 33 8.24 -10.41 4.52
CA ASP A 33 7.75 -11.69 4.05
C ASP A 33 6.28 -11.59 3.61
N ALA A 34 5.97 -12.30 2.55
CA ALA A 34 4.67 -12.21 1.90
C ALA A 34 3.61 -13.07 2.63
N ASP A 35 4.01 -14.20 3.22
CA ASP A 35 3.11 -15.04 4.01
C ASP A 35 2.72 -14.33 5.31
N GLU A 36 3.67 -13.65 5.96
CA GLU A 36 3.37 -12.79 7.12
C GLU A 36 2.34 -11.71 6.79
N VAL A 37 2.37 -11.16 5.57
CA VAL A 37 1.37 -10.19 5.10
C VAL A 37 0.00 -10.85 5.00
N LEU A 38 -0.10 -12.03 4.38
CA LEU A 38 -1.37 -12.74 4.26
C LEU A 38 -1.96 -13.11 5.63
N ASP A 39 -1.12 -13.58 6.56
CA ASP A 39 -1.54 -13.85 7.93
C ASP A 39 -2.04 -12.59 8.64
N THR A 40 -1.36 -11.46 8.42
CA THR A 40 -1.75 -10.15 8.95
C THR A 40 -3.10 -9.69 8.39
N LEU A 41 -3.37 -9.90 7.10
CA LEU A 41 -4.67 -9.60 6.48
C LEU A 41 -5.78 -10.55 6.95
N ALA A 42 -5.45 -11.80 7.26
CA ALA A 42 -6.42 -12.78 7.74
C ALA A 42 -6.86 -12.51 9.19
N ASP A 43 -5.98 -11.96 10.02
CA ASP A 43 -6.25 -11.62 11.41
C ASP A 43 -7.17 -10.38 11.54
N GLU A 44 -6.78 -9.26 10.92
CA GLU A 44 -7.63 -8.07 10.82
C GLU A 44 -7.26 -7.27 9.56
N GLU A 45 -8.28 -6.94 8.76
CA GLU A 45 -8.10 -6.28 7.47
C GLU A 45 -7.53 -4.86 7.67
N PRO A 46 -6.33 -4.56 7.11
CA PRO A 46 -5.75 -3.24 7.24
C PRO A 46 -6.48 -2.22 6.36
N ALA A 47 -6.44 -0.95 6.76
CA ALA A 47 -6.99 0.13 5.94
C ALA A 47 -6.26 0.31 4.60
N LEU A 48 -4.99 -0.11 4.53
CA LEU A 48 -4.14 -0.01 3.35
C LEU A 48 -3.00 -1.03 3.40
N VAL A 49 -2.67 -1.61 2.24
CA VAL A 49 -1.43 -2.34 1.99
C VAL A 49 -0.54 -1.55 1.03
N VAL A 50 0.75 -1.46 1.32
CA VAL A 50 1.79 -0.87 0.47
C VAL A 50 2.82 -1.94 0.12
N VAL A 51 2.99 -2.24 -1.16
CA VAL A 51 3.95 -3.24 -1.63
C VAL A 51 5.09 -2.54 -2.37
N ASP A 52 6.33 -2.75 -1.91
CA ASP A 52 7.53 -2.31 -2.60
C ASP A 52 8.02 -3.39 -3.56
N ALA A 53 7.58 -3.30 -4.81
CA ALA A 53 7.97 -4.17 -5.92
C ALA A 53 8.95 -3.45 -6.88
N ARG A 54 9.72 -2.46 -6.37
CA ARG A 54 10.75 -1.77 -7.15
C ARG A 54 11.98 -2.65 -7.42
N ARG A 55 12.11 -3.75 -6.69
CA ARG A 55 13.13 -4.75 -6.93
C ARG A 55 12.48 -5.97 -7.59
N PRO A 56 13.17 -6.61 -8.55
CA PRO A 56 12.61 -7.70 -9.35
C PRO A 56 12.76 -9.07 -8.67
N ASP A 57 12.84 -9.13 -7.35
CA ASP A 57 12.82 -10.41 -6.62
C ASP A 57 11.55 -11.22 -6.92
N GLU A 58 11.71 -12.54 -6.91
CA GLU A 58 10.88 -13.49 -7.64
C GLU A 58 9.42 -13.59 -7.15
N ASP A 59 9.11 -13.08 -5.95
CA ASP A 59 7.83 -13.33 -5.28
C ASP A 59 6.75 -12.24 -5.46
N HIS A 60 7.12 -11.04 -5.93
CA HIS A 60 6.19 -9.90 -5.95
C HIS A 60 4.98 -10.06 -6.88
N PRO A 61 5.12 -10.51 -8.14
CA PRO A 61 3.97 -10.64 -9.05
C PRO A 61 2.96 -11.69 -8.57
N LEU A 62 3.45 -12.80 -8.01
CA LEU A 62 2.60 -13.88 -7.51
C LEU A 62 1.82 -13.44 -6.27
N MET A 63 2.49 -12.77 -5.32
CA MET A 63 1.83 -12.21 -4.14
C MET A 63 0.76 -11.16 -4.52
N LEU A 64 1.06 -10.25 -5.45
CA LEU A 64 0.07 -9.27 -5.92
C LEU A 64 -1.14 -9.94 -6.56
N GLY A 65 -0.94 -11.02 -7.32
CA GLY A 65 -2.01 -11.84 -7.87
C GLY A 65 -2.87 -12.49 -6.78
N LEU A 66 -2.23 -13.07 -5.75
CA LEU A 66 -2.92 -13.67 -4.61
C LEU A 66 -3.72 -12.65 -3.80
N LEU A 67 -3.13 -11.50 -3.47
CA LEU A 67 -3.80 -10.39 -2.78
C LEU A 67 -5.04 -9.94 -3.54
N LYS A 68 -4.91 -9.66 -4.84
CA LYS A 68 -6.04 -9.24 -5.68
C LYS A 68 -7.13 -10.31 -5.78
N ARG A 69 -6.77 -11.59 -5.72
CA ARG A 69 -7.75 -12.70 -5.77
C ARG A 69 -8.47 -12.92 -4.44
N ARG A 70 -7.74 -12.91 -3.33
CA ARG A 70 -8.27 -13.25 -1.99
C ARG A 70 -8.90 -12.04 -1.29
N TYR A 71 -8.40 -10.84 -1.57
CA TYR A 71 -8.86 -9.58 -1.00
C TYR A 71 -9.11 -8.54 -2.12
N PRO A 72 -10.10 -8.78 -3.00
CA PRO A 72 -10.29 -7.99 -4.22
C PRO A 72 -10.67 -6.53 -3.98
N ARG A 73 -11.12 -6.16 -2.77
CA ARG A 73 -11.48 -4.79 -2.40
C ARG A 73 -10.45 -4.12 -1.48
N GLN A 74 -9.38 -4.82 -1.09
CA GLN A 74 -8.34 -4.28 -0.21
C GLN A 74 -7.62 -3.12 -0.91
N PRO A 75 -7.64 -1.90 -0.35
CA PRO A 75 -6.84 -0.80 -0.88
C PRO A 75 -5.36 -1.17 -0.89
N LEU A 76 -4.71 -0.93 -2.03
CA LEU A 76 -3.36 -1.38 -2.31
C LEU A 76 -2.59 -0.30 -3.09
N ILE A 77 -1.40 0.05 -2.59
CA ILE A 77 -0.41 0.81 -3.34
C ILE A 77 0.74 -0.11 -3.70
N THR A 78 1.13 -0.16 -4.97
CA THR A 78 2.33 -0.89 -5.43
C THR A 78 3.35 0.10 -5.97
N LEU A 79 4.51 0.15 -5.33
CA LEU A 79 5.68 0.86 -5.83
C LEU A 79 6.37 -0.06 -6.84
N VAL A 80 6.53 0.42 -8.08
CA VAL A 80 7.29 -0.27 -9.14
C VAL A 80 8.34 0.70 -9.69
N PRO A 81 9.35 0.23 -10.44
CA PRO A 81 10.37 1.14 -10.95
C PRO A 81 9.77 2.29 -11.77
N GLY A 82 9.99 3.52 -11.31
CA GLY A 82 9.51 4.76 -11.95
C GLY A 82 8.00 4.99 -11.92
N ARG A 83 7.21 4.18 -11.19
CA ARG A 83 5.75 4.36 -11.14
C ARG A 83 5.15 3.98 -9.80
N LEU A 84 3.97 4.53 -9.55
CA LEU A 84 3.10 4.19 -8.43
C LEU A 84 1.79 3.65 -8.99
N ARG A 85 1.38 2.44 -8.58
CA ARG A 85 0.04 1.90 -8.86
C ARG A 85 -0.80 2.04 -7.61
N VAL A 86 -1.98 2.62 -7.73
CA VAL A 86 -2.90 2.90 -6.63
C VAL A 86 -4.22 2.23 -6.95
N PHE A 87 -4.63 1.27 -6.12
CA PHE A 87 -5.90 0.58 -6.20
C PHE A 87 -6.74 0.92 -4.96
N ASP A 88 -7.93 1.48 -5.17
CA ASP A 88 -8.82 1.94 -4.08
C ASP A 88 -9.90 0.92 -3.66
N GLY A 89 -9.76 -0.32 -4.14
CA GLY A 89 -10.73 -1.39 -3.97
C GLY A 89 -11.73 -1.50 -5.12
N ASN A 90 -11.79 -0.51 -6.01
CA ASN A 90 -12.66 -0.52 -7.19
C ASN A 90 -11.88 -0.26 -8.48
N GLU A 91 -11.02 0.75 -8.48
CA GLU A 91 -10.28 1.19 -9.67
C GLU A 91 -8.78 1.21 -9.41
N GLU A 92 -8.00 0.86 -10.44
CA GLU A 92 -6.54 1.02 -10.44
C GLU A 92 -6.15 2.26 -11.24
N ARG A 93 -5.32 3.12 -10.62
CA ARG A 93 -4.73 4.31 -11.23
C ARG A 93 -3.22 4.17 -11.23
N VAL A 94 -2.57 4.55 -12.32
CA VAL A 94 -1.11 4.55 -12.45
C VAL A 94 -0.61 5.99 -12.48
N ARG A 95 0.43 6.28 -11.70
CA ARG A 95 1.17 7.54 -11.74
C ARG A 95 2.59 7.23 -12.17
N ASP A 96 2.96 7.74 -13.33
CA ASP A 96 4.35 7.72 -13.79
C ASP A 96 5.12 8.81 -13.06
N VAL A 97 6.25 8.44 -12.47
CA VAL A 97 7.19 9.36 -11.86
C VAL A 97 8.49 9.18 -12.60
N GLN A 98 8.65 9.98 -13.65
CA GLN A 98 9.82 9.88 -14.50
C GLN A 98 11.08 10.28 -13.75
N ASP A 99 12.16 9.64 -14.18
CA ASP A 99 13.55 9.86 -13.84
C ASP A 99 14.07 9.11 -12.61
N GLY A 100 15.15 8.36 -12.80
CA GLY A 100 15.90 7.66 -11.74
C GLY A 100 16.77 8.60 -10.90
N SER A 101 16.53 9.92 -11.05
CA SER A 101 17.20 10.98 -10.34
C SER A 101 16.66 11.15 -8.91
N ALA A 102 17.39 11.91 -8.10
CA ALA A 102 16.95 12.26 -6.75
C ALA A 102 15.62 13.05 -6.75
N GLU A 103 15.38 13.85 -7.78
CA GLU A 103 14.14 14.60 -7.96
C GLU A 103 12.97 13.67 -8.26
N GLY A 104 13.15 12.70 -9.16
CA GLY A 104 12.13 11.66 -9.43
C GLY A 104 11.80 10.84 -8.18
N LEU A 105 12.79 10.49 -7.37
CA LEU A 105 12.54 9.84 -6.07
C LEU A 105 11.73 10.75 -5.14
N HIS A 106 12.07 12.04 -5.03
CA HIS A 106 11.33 12.98 -4.18
C HIS A 106 9.86 13.09 -4.59
N VAL A 107 9.60 13.24 -5.90
CA VAL A 107 8.23 13.26 -6.44
C VAL A 107 7.49 11.96 -6.13
N LEU A 108 8.16 10.80 -6.26
CA LEU A 108 7.55 9.49 -5.99
C LEU A 108 7.12 9.37 -4.52
N LEU A 109 7.97 9.81 -3.59
CA LEU A 109 7.64 9.78 -2.17
C LEU A 109 6.49 10.75 -1.83
N GLY A 110 6.45 11.91 -2.48
CA GLY A 110 5.33 12.85 -2.36
C GLY A 110 4.00 12.26 -2.85
N GLU A 111 3.99 11.63 -4.02
CA GLU A 111 2.82 10.97 -4.58
C GLU A 111 2.37 9.76 -3.72
N LEU A 112 3.32 9.00 -3.16
CA LEU A 112 3.02 7.92 -2.22
C LEU A 112 2.34 8.44 -0.95
N GLN A 113 2.85 9.53 -0.35
CA GLN A 113 2.22 10.13 0.83
C GLN A 113 0.81 10.65 0.51
N ARG A 114 0.64 11.28 -0.66
CA ARG A 114 -0.66 11.77 -1.11
C ARG A 114 -1.67 10.63 -1.28
N ALA A 115 -1.30 9.61 -2.04
CA ALA A 115 -2.14 8.43 -2.27
C ALA A 115 -2.49 7.71 -0.96
N THR A 116 -1.54 7.62 -0.02
CA THR A 116 -1.78 7.04 1.31
C THR A 116 -2.84 7.83 2.07
N ARG A 117 -2.72 9.17 2.14
CA ARG A 117 -3.72 10.01 2.81
C ARG A 117 -5.09 9.90 2.17
N ASP A 118 -5.15 9.92 0.84
CA ASP A 118 -6.40 9.84 0.10
C ASP A 118 -7.13 8.51 0.38
N LEU A 119 -6.42 7.38 0.34
CA LEU A 119 -7.01 6.06 0.62
C LEU A 119 -7.42 5.90 2.08
N LEU A 120 -6.62 6.41 3.03
CA LEU A 120 -6.98 6.39 4.44
C LEU A 120 -8.20 7.26 4.75
N ALA A 121 -8.35 8.40 4.06
CA ALA A 121 -9.54 9.24 4.16
C ALA A 121 -10.78 8.55 3.58
N GLN A 122 -10.65 7.89 2.42
CA GLN A 122 -11.72 7.08 1.85
C GLN A 122 -12.16 5.95 2.77
N HIS A 123 -11.20 5.26 3.40
CA HIS A 123 -11.50 4.22 4.39
C HIS A 123 -12.32 4.79 5.57
N LEU A 124 -11.93 5.94 6.13
CA LEU A 124 -12.70 6.60 7.19
C LEU A 124 -14.12 6.96 6.75
N LEU A 125 -14.30 7.47 5.53
CA LEU A 125 -15.62 7.81 5.00
C LEU A 125 -16.51 6.58 4.86
N ARG A 126 -15.96 5.43 4.44
CA ARG A 126 -16.70 4.15 4.37
C ARG A 126 -17.14 3.68 5.75
N VAL A 127 -16.30 3.84 6.77
CA VAL A 127 -16.64 3.45 8.16
C VAL A 127 -17.71 4.38 8.75
N LEU A 128 -17.61 5.69 8.51
CA LEU A 128 -18.55 6.68 9.06
C LEU A 128 -19.89 6.74 8.33
N ARG A 129 -19.89 6.39 7.04
CA ARG A 129 -21.09 6.37 6.19
C ARG A 129 -21.11 5.07 5.40
N PRO A 130 -21.42 3.93 6.06
CA PRO A 130 -21.52 2.67 5.35
C PRO A 130 -22.56 2.79 4.24
N PRO A 131 -22.31 2.22 3.05
CA PRO A 131 -23.25 2.29 1.95
C PRO A 131 -24.60 1.71 2.42
N THR A 132 -25.64 2.53 2.40
CA THR A 132 -27.01 2.09 2.68
C THR A 132 -27.44 1.14 1.57
N GLY A 133 -27.45 -0.17 1.81
CA GLY A 133 -27.92 -1.16 0.84
C GLY A 133 -27.37 -2.59 0.93
N GLU A 134 -26.39 -2.88 1.78
CA GLU A 134 -25.94 -4.27 2.03
C GLU A 134 -26.28 -4.67 3.47
N ALA A 135 -27.47 -5.24 3.67
CA ALA A 135 -27.91 -5.96 4.86
C ALA A 135 -28.59 -7.26 4.43
#